data_AF-A0AAU2BIC7-F1
#
_entry.id   AF-A0AAU2BIC7-F1
#
_cell.length_a   1.000
_cell.length_b   1.000
_cell.length_c   1.000
_cell.angle_alpha   90.00
_cell.angle_beta   90.00
_cell.angle_gamma   90.00
#
_symmetry.space_group_name_H-M   'P 1'
#
loop_
_entity.id
_entity.type
_entity.pdbx_description
1 polymer ?
#
loop_
_entity_poly.entity_id
_entity_poly.type
_entity_poly.pdbx_seq_one_letter_code
_entity_poly.pdbx_strand_id
1 'polypeptide(L)'
;MSEGGIRRRLAAAAAVLTSSALLALAGPAVGTAQAAAICPGHKVRTLSFSTGRTVLYRSGNYLCAVTLTKRDGVRQKMSVSVQARGSRPVQDSGRYAHHAGPVTVHTGHRCVWVRGAVGGASVSSGWILC
;
A
#
# COMPACT_ATOMS: atom_id res chain seq x y z
N MET A 1 -29.67 17.05 83.90
CA MET A 1 -30.25 18.25 83.26
C MET A 1 -30.06 18.10 81.77
N SER A 2 -31.19 18.15 81.05
CA SER A 2 -31.43 18.26 79.60
C SER A 2 -30.90 17.20 78.62
N GLU A 3 -31.91 16.62 77.98
CA GLU A 3 -31.96 15.66 76.88
C GLU A 3 -31.54 16.23 75.51
N GLY A 4 -31.27 15.32 74.58
CA GLY A 4 -31.77 15.47 73.20
C GLY A 4 -30.70 15.75 72.15
N GLY A 5 -30.37 14.74 71.34
CA GLY A 5 -29.49 14.99 70.19
C GLY A 5 -29.12 13.78 69.35
N ILE A 6 -30.09 12.90 69.09
CA ILE A 6 -30.26 12.21 67.81
C ILE A 6 -28.98 11.57 67.23
N ARG A 7 -28.82 10.32 67.66
CA ARG A 7 -28.35 9.21 66.84
C ARG A 7 -28.87 9.33 65.40
N ARG A 8 -28.05 9.78 64.45
CA ARG A 8 -28.18 9.33 63.05
C ARG A 8 -26.92 9.64 62.23
N ARG A 9 -26.19 8.55 61.95
CA ARG A 9 -25.27 8.34 60.80
C ARG A 9 -23.94 9.10 60.93
N LEU A 10 -22.94 8.61 61.66
CA LEU A 10 -22.07 7.48 61.29
C LEU A 10 -22.05 7.13 59.80
N ALA A 11 -20.83 7.04 59.29
CA ALA A 11 -20.41 6.68 57.93
C ALA A 11 -20.45 7.87 56.97
N ALA A 12 -19.27 8.44 56.68
CA ALA A 12 -18.48 8.09 55.49
C ALA A 12 -19.11 8.76 54.24
N ALA A 13 -18.41 9.61 53.50
CA ALA A 13 -17.20 9.28 52.77
C ALA A 13 -16.54 10.62 52.40
N ALA A 14 -15.28 10.82 52.76
CA ALA A 14 -14.16 10.43 51.90
C ALA A 14 -14.33 11.02 50.49
N ALA A 15 -13.74 12.21 50.33
CA ALA A 15 -13.45 12.84 49.06
C ALA A 15 -12.68 11.88 48.15
N VAL A 16 -13.17 11.64 46.94
CA VAL A 16 -12.33 11.30 45.79
C VAL A 16 -12.96 11.93 44.55
N LEU A 17 -12.23 12.88 43.96
CA LEU A 17 -12.49 13.44 42.64
C LEU A 17 -12.35 12.32 41.60
N THR A 18 -13.46 11.89 40.98
CA THR A 18 -13.38 11.05 39.78
C THR A 18 -13.36 11.95 38.55
N SER A 19 -12.16 12.30 38.13
CA SER A 19 -11.91 12.88 36.81
C SER A 19 -12.39 11.90 35.73
N SER A 20 -13.32 12.35 34.89
CA SER A 20 -13.71 11.63 33.68
C SER A 20 -12.52 11.55 32.74
N ALA A 21 -11.81 10.42 32.74
CA ALA A 21 -10.81 10.13 31.73
C ALA A 21 -11.53 9.96 30.38
N LEU A 22 -11.48 11.01 29.56
CA LEU A 22 -11.83 10.92 28.15
C LEU A 22 -10.89 9.88 27.51
N LEU A 23 -11.43 8.73 27.09
CA LEU A 23 -10.70 7.80 26.25
C LEU A 23 -10.42 8.49 24.91
N ALA A 24 -9.25 9.10 24.79
CA ALA A 24 -8.67 9.36 23.49
C ALA A 24 -8.33 7.99 22.90
N LEU A 25 -9.12 7.52 21.93
CA LEU A 25 -8.71 6.46 21.01
C LEU A 25 -7.56 7.02 20.13
N ALA A 26 -6.38 7.17 20.72
CA ALA A 26 -5.12 7.22 20.00
C ALA A 26 -4.67 5.78 19.73
N GLY A 27 -5.50 5.03 19.01
CA GLY A 27 -4.94 3.99 18.14
C GLY A 27 -4.08 4.68 17.09
N PRO A 28 -3.05 4.03 16.52
CA PRO A 28 -2.23 4.66 15.50
C PRO A 28 -3.16 5.13 14.38
N ALA A 29 -3.34 6.44 14.29
CA ALA A 29 -3.99 7.10 13.19
C ALA A 29 -3.07 6.97 11.96
N VAL A 30 -2.91 5.75 11.45
CA VAL A 30 -2.56 5.50 10.05
C VAL A 30 -3.85 5.60 9.23
N GLY A 31 -4.58 6.69 9.43
CA GLY A 31 -5.61 7.18 8.53
C GLY A 31 -4.96 8.06 7.47
N THR A 32 -3.83 7.63 6.89
CA THR A 32 -3.50 8.17 5.57
C THR A 32 -4.60 7.67 4.66
N ALA A 33 -5.45 8.57 4.17
CA ALA A 33 -6.21 8.35 2.96
C ALA A 33 -5.19 8.06 1.85
N GLN A 34 -4.66 6.84 1.82
CA GLN A 34 -3.85 6.34 0.74
C GLN A 34 -4.84 6.21 -0.40
N ALA A 35 -4.85 7.21 -1.30
CA ALA A 35 -5.23 6.98 -2.67
C ALA A 35 -4.62 5.62 -3.04
N ALA A 36 -5.47 4.61 -3.24
CA ALA A 36 -5.03 3.22 -3.25
C ALA A 36 -3.88 3.10 -4.24
N ALA A 37 -2.67 2.90 -3.73
CA ALA A 37 -1.51 2.77 -4.59
C ALA A 37 -1.77 1.55 -5.47
N ILE A 38 -1.69 1.72 -6.80
CA ILE A 38 -1.99 0.66 -7.79
C ILE A 38 -1.26 -0.66 -7.44
N CYS A 39 -0.07 -0.52 -6.85
CA CYS A 39 0.68 -1.62 -6.26
C CYS A 39 0.87 -1.38 -4.75
N PRO A 40 0.71 -2.42 -3.90
CA PRO A 40 1.07 -2.33 -2.48
C PRO A 40 2.60 -2.29 -2.30
N GLY A 41 3.02 -1.77 -1.15
CA GLY A 41 4.44 -1.73 -0.75
C GLY A 41 5.18 -0.47 -1.20
N HIS A 42 6.51 -0.52 -1.13
CA HIS A 42 7.37 0.62 -1.47
C HIS A 42 7.94 0.48 -2.88
N LYS A 43 8.13 1.61 -3.56
CA LYS A 43 8.74 1.66 -4.89
C LYS A 43 10.21 1.26 -4.81
N VAL A 44 10.61 0.22 -5.54
CA VAL A 44 12.00 -0.27 -5.58
C VAL A 44 12.74 0.14 -6.83
N ARG A 45 12.03 0.31 -7.96
CA ARG A 45 12.65 0.71 -9.22
C ARG A 45 11.66 1.39 -10.16
N THR A 46 12.19 2.24 -11.04
CA THR A 46 11.46 2.78 -12.19
C THR A 46 12.27 2.51 -13.44
N LEU A 47 11.62 1.97 -14.46
CA LEU A 47 12.17 1.71 -15.79
C LEU A 47 11.48 2.66 -16.77
N SER A 48 12.12 3.78 -17.10
CA SER A 48 11.56 4.78 -18.00
C SER A 48 11.93 4.50 -19.45
N PHE A 49 11.03 4.84 -20.37
CA PHE A 49 11.25 4.78 -21.82
C PHE A 49 10.45 5.90 -22.52
N SER A 50 10.58 6.03 -23.84
CA SER A 50 10.10 7.21 -24.57
C SER A 50 8.59 7.48 -24.45
N THR A 51 7.77 6.42 -24.37
CA THR A 51 6.29 6.52 -24.34
C THR A 51 5.68 6.30 -22.96
N GLY A 52 6.48 5.96 -21.95
CA GLY A 52 5.96 5.61 -20.63
C GLY A 52 7.03 5.18 -19.64
N ARG A 53 6.57 4.59 -18.54
CA ARG A 53 7.44 4.08 -17.47
C ARG A 53 6.83 2.86 -16.82
N THR A 54 7.66 1.90 -16.46
CA THR A 54 7.26 0.76 -15.64
C THR A 54 7.79 0.96 -14.23
N VAL A 55 6.89 0.93 -13.25
CA VAL A 55 7.21 1.14 -11.84
C VAL A 55 7.06 -0.17 -11.10
N LEU A 56 8.09 -0.51 -10.32
CA LEU A 56 8.17 -1.75 -9.56
C LEU A 56 8.04 -1.42 -8.08
N TYR A 57 7.20 -2.16 -7.40
CA TYR A 57 6.93 -2.06 -5.97
C TYR A 57 7.19 -3.39 -5.30
N ARG A 58 7.74 -3.35 -4.08
CA ARG A 58 8.00 -4.54 -3.29
C ARG A 58 7.24 -4.49 -1.97
N SER A 59 6.59 -5.61 -1.67
CA SER A 59 5.90 -5.87 -0.41
C SER A 59 6.29 -7.26 0.07
N GLY A 60 7.24 -7.31 1.02
CA GLY A 60 7.85 -8.56 1.48
C GLY A 60 8.45 -9.37 0.32
N ASN A 61 7.90 -10.58 0.11
CA ASN A 61 8.34 -11.52 -0.93
C ASN A 61 7.61 -11.36 -2.27
N TYR A 62 6.72 -10.36 -2.38
CA TYR A 62 5.98 -10.08 -3.60
C TYR A 62 6.55 -8.86 -4.30
N LEU A 63 6.56 -8.93 -5.63
CA LEU A 63 6.84 -7.80 -6.50
C LEU A 63 5.59 -7.49 -7.31
N CYS A 64 5.18 -6.22 -7.27
CA CYS A 64 4.11 -5.69 -8.11
C CYS A 64 4.71 -4.75 -9.16
N ALA A 65 4.30 -4.90 -10.41
CA ALA A 65 4.70 -4.02 -11.49
C ALA A 65 3.48 -3.40 -12.18
N VAL A 66 3.60 -2.13 -12.52
CA VAL A 66 2.62 -1.38 -13.29
C VAL A 66 3.33 -0.61 -14.39
N THR A 67 2.76 -0.58 -15.59
CA THR A 67 3.27 0.24 -16.69
C THR A 67 2.33 1.40 -16.93
N LEU A 68 2.85 2.63 -16.79
CA LEU A 68 2.13 3.88 -16.95
C LEU A 68 2.47 4.50 -18.31
N THR A 69 1.47 5.08 -18.96
CA THR A 69 1.69 5.88 -20.18
C THR A 69 2.22 7.27 -19.81
N LYS A 70 3.01 7.87 -20.71
CA LYS A 70 3.35 9.29 -20.61
C LYS A 70 2.21 10.19 -21.09
N ARG A 71 1.35 9.67 -21.97
CA ARG A 71 0.18 10.39 -22.51
C ARG A 71 -1.09 9.73 -21.99
N ASP A 72 -1.68 10.33 -20.98
CA ASP A 72 -2.94 9.88 -20.40
C ASP A 72 -4.13 10.20 -21.31
N GLY A 73 -5.20 9.41 -21.18
CA GLY A 73 -6.47 9.64 -21.87
C GLY A 73 -6.57 9.06 -23.28
N VAL A 74 -5.46 8.60 -23.87
CA VAL A 74 -5.46 7.94 -25.19
C VAL A 74 -5.36 6.42 -25.01
N ARG A 75 -6.38 5.70 -25.51
CA ARG A 75 -6.37 4.22 -25.50
C ARG A 75 -5.33 3.67 -26.48
N GLN A 76 -4.25 3.13 -25.95
CA GLN A 76 -3.15 2.56 -26.73
C GLN A 76 -2.79 1.16 -26.23
N LYS A 77 -2.10 0.38 -27.07
CA LYS A 77 -1.60 -0.94 -26.68
C LYS A 77 -0.58 -0.77 -25.55
N MET A 78 -0.82 -1.39 -24.41
CA MET A 78 0.09 -1.38 -23.28
C MET A 78 0.21 -2.79 -22.72
N SER A 79 1.37 -3.09 -22.14
CA SER A 79 1.59 -4.36 -21.47
C SER A 79 2.59 -4.24 -20.34
N VAL A 80 2.42 -5.07 -19.33
CA VAL A 80 3.41 -5.30 -18.28
C VAL A 80 3.59 -6.80 -18.11
N SER A 81 4.83 -7.25 -17.97
CA SER A 81 5.15 -8.64 -17.69
C SER A 81 6.22 -8.73 -16.62
N VAL A 82 6.03 -9.67 -15.69
CA VAL A 82 6.94 -9.96 -14.60
C VAL A 82 7.21 -11.45 -14.58
N GLN A 83 8.48 -11.82 -14.54
CA GLN A 83 8.92 -13.20 -14.41
C GLN A 83 9.88 -13.31 -13.24
N ALA A 84 9.58 -14.17 -12.28
CA ALA A 84 10.59 -14.60 -11.31
C ALA A 84 11.44 -15.69 -11.96
N ARG A 85 12.74 -15.71 -11.68
CA ARG A 85 13.63 -16.73 -12.25
C ARG A 85 13.15 -18.13 -11.88
N GLY A 86 13.03 -19.00 -12.88
CA GLY A 86 12.47 -20.35 -12.70
C GLY A 86 10.94 -20.43 -12.61
N SER A 87 10.21 -19.32 -12.80
CA SER A 87 8.75 -19.33 -12.95
C SER A 87 8.32 -18.96 -14.37
N ARG A 88 7.05 -19.22 -14.69
CA ARG A 88 6.42 -18.68 -15.90
C ARG A 88 6.24 -17.16 -15.76
N PRO A 89 6.36 -16.39 -16.85
CA PRO A 89 6.05 -14.97 -16.84
C PRO A 89 4.55 -14.75 -16.62
N VAL A 90 4.20 -13.81 -15.75
CA VAL A 90 2.84 -13.29 -15.62
C VAL A 90 2.78 -12.00 -16.42
N GLN A 91 1.77 -11.87 -17.28
CA GLN A 91 1.63 -10.73 -18.17
C GLN A 91 0.19 -10.21 -18.15
N ASP A 92 0.06 -8.89 -18.12
CA ASP A 92 -1.15 -8.18 -18.51
C ASP A 92 -0.86 -7.40 -19.79
N SER A 93 -1.74 -7.51 -20.78
CA SER A 93 -1.61 -6.84 -22.06
C SER A 93 -2.98 -6.51 -22.64
N GLY A 94 -3.14 -5.28 -23.12
CA GLY A 94 -4.43 -4.80 -23.61
C GLY A 94 -4.36 -3.38 -24.15
N ARG A 95 -5.52 -2.79 -24.42
CA ARG A 95 -5.64 -1.38 -24.80
C ARG A 95 -6.12 -0.55 -23.61
N TYR A 96 -5.20 0.18 -23.02
CA TYR A 96 -5.42 0.96 -21.80
C TYR A 96 -5.21 2.45 -22.06
N ALA A 97 -5.89 3.29 -21.27
CA ALA A 97 -5.80 4.76 -21.35
C ALA A 97 -4.80 5.37 -20.35
N HIS A 98 -4.48 4.63 -19.28
CA HIS A 98 -3.70 5.12 -18.14
C HIS A 98 -2.56 4.17 -17.76
N HIS A 99 -2.88 2.87 -17.60
CA HIS A 99 -1.89 1.90 -17.16
C HIS A 99 -2.23 0.47 -17.59
N ALA A 100 -1.19 -0.37 -17.71
CA ALA A 100 -1.29 -1.82 -17.75
C ALA A 100 -0.78 -2.40 -16.41
N GLY A 101 -1.44 -3.45 -15.93
CA GLY A 101 -1.29 -4.00 -14.59
C GLY A 101 -2.38 -3.53 -13.62
N PRO A 102 -2.23 -3.80 -12.32
CA PRO A 102 -1.04 -4.33 -11.66
C PRO A 102 -0.81 -5.82 -11.92
N VAL A 103 0.46 -6.21 -12.08
CA VAL A 103 0.87 -7.63 -12.09
C VAL A 103 1.73 -7.90 -10.86
N THR A 104 1.27 -8.80 -10.01
CA THR A 104 1.96 -9.20 -8.78
C THR A 104 2.46 -10.63 -8.89
N VAL A 105 3.74 -10.83 -8.58
CA VAL A 105 4.40 -12.15 -8.61
C VAL A 105 5.09 -12.41 -7.27
N HIS A 106 5.02 -13.65 -6.80
CA HIS A 106 5.82 -14.10 -5.68
C HIS A 106 7.28 -14.31 -6.12
N THR A 107 8.19 -13.50 -5.61
CA THR A 107 9.60 -13.47 -6.05
C THR A 107 10.52 -14.17 -5.07
N GLY A 108 10.24 -14.08 -3.76
CA GLY A 108 11.16 -14.55 -2.72
C GLY A 108 12.52 -13.84 -2.85
N HIS A 109 13.61 -14.61 -2.92
CA HIS A 109 14.97 -14.09 -3.14
C HIS A 109 15.45 -14.31 -4.58
N ARG A 110 14.52 -14.54 -5.52
CA ARG A 110 14.86 -14.83 -6.92
C ARG A 110 14.97 -13.52 -7.69
N CYS A 111 15.95 -13.47 -8.59
CA CYS A 111 16.02 -12.43 -9.59
C CYS A 111 14.72 -12.38 -10.41
N VAL A 112 14.33 -11.20 -10.84
CA VAL A 112 13.12 -10.96 -11.62
C VAL A 112 13.44 -10.29 -12.94
N TRP A 113 12.71 -10.66 -13.97
CA TRP A 113 12.74 -10.01 -15.26
C TRP A 113 11.41 -9.30 -15.49
N VAL A 114 11.48 -7.99 -15.72
CA VAL A 114 10.33 -7.13 -15.93
C VAL A 114 10.39 -6.53 -17.32
N ARG A 115 9.26 -6.57 -18.01
CA ARG A 115 9.07 -5.94 -19.32
C ARG A 115 7.85 -5.05 -19.28
N GLY A 116 7.95 -3.86 -19.88
CA GLY A 116 6.84 -2.93 -20.03
C GLY A 116 6.79 -2.40 -21.44
N ALA A 117 5.59 -2.13 -21.94
CA ALA A 117 5.40 -1.51 -23.25
C ALA A 117 4.21 -0.56 -23.25
N VAL A 118 4.34 0.53 -23.99
CA VAL A 118 3.29 1.52 -24.26
C VAL A 118 3.42 1.96 -25.71
N GLY A 119 2.39 1.72 -26.51
CA GLY A 119 2.39 2.00 -27.94
C GLY A 119 3.55 1.31 -28.66
N GLY A 120 4.36 2.10 -29.35
CA GLY A 120 5.51 1.63 -30.14
C GLY A 120 6.83 1.48 -29.37
N ALA A 121 6.88 1.78 -28.07
CA ALA A 121 8.11 1.66 -27.29
C ALA A 121 7.95 0.73 -26.08
N SER A 122 9.07 0.12 -25.68
CA SER A 122 9.12 -0.84 -24.59
C SER A 122 10.44 -0.75 -23.83
N VAL A 123 10.42 -1.30 -22.63
CA VAL A 123 11.59 -1.45 -21.76
C VAL A 123 11.68 -2.89 -21.27
N SER A 124 12.91 -3.35 -21.08
CA SER A 124 13.20 -4.65 -20.49
C SER A 124 14.31 -4.50 -19.46
N SER A 125 14.10 -5.01 -18.25
CA SER A 125 15.08 -4.84 -17.17
C SER A 125 16.27 -5.80 -17.22
N GLY A 126 16.16 -6.90 -17.97
CA GLY A 126 16.94 -8.11 -17.69
C GLY A 126 16.62 -8.67 -16.29
N TRP A 127 17.47 -9.57 -15.79
CA TRP A 127 17.36 -10.08 -14.42
C TRP A 127 17.85 -9.04 -13.41
N ILE A 128 16.96 -8.55 -12.56
CA ILE A 128 17.21 -7.54 -11.54
C ILE A 128 16.65 -7.99 -10.20
N LEU A 129 16.94 -7.26 -9.11
CA LEU A 129 16.44 -7.56 -7.76
C LEU A 129 16.74 -9.00 -7.30
N CYS A 130 17.90 -9.48 -7.72
CA CYS A 130 18.71 -10.40 -6.92
C CYS A 130 19.22 -9.59 -5.71
#